data_AF-A0A7C4A8Y8-F1
#
_entry.id   AF-A0A7C4A8Y8-F1
#
_cell.length_a   1.000
_cell.length_b   1.000
_cell.length_c   1.000
_cell.angle_alpha   90.00
_cell.angle_beta   90.00
_cell.angle_gamma   90.00
#
_symmetry.space_group_name_H-M   'P 1'
#
loop_
_entity.id
_entity.type
_entity.pdbx_description
1 polymer ?
#
loop_
_entity_poly.entity_id
_entity_poly.type
_entity_poly.pdbx_seq_one_letter_code
_entity_poly.pdbx_strand_id
1 'polypeptide(L)'
;MSTPLSLNDPFTLFIVALASILIVGYLIGRAVNRGRARAISIWLEPGMRTLGGMPMVQVVNRTAFRVKVTQARAPFAVVTASVVLLSREVLPVWLWEWIHRHSDVMFFHLTLQHSPRIGVEIVNPTCELGRRGKAQAEHLQWPLATTRGAYHLYCAESNPSDHLVDRFLTHIADARYMPHRVAIRADAPHVLVSFAFSEIQHFSSAELIRWITQLVRLIPLGEEGKHV
;
A
#
# COMPACT_ATOMS: atom_id res chain seq x y z
N MET A 1 -17.23 -48.40 22.94
CA MET A 1 -18.22 -48.58 21.86
C MET A 1 -18.58 -47.19 21.34
N SER A 2 -18.06 -46.80 20.19
CA SER A 2 -18.36 -45.52 19.56
C SER A 2 -19.72 -45.67 18.88
N THR A 3 -20.75 -45.02 19.41
CA THR A 3 -22.06 -44.92 18.75
C THR A 3 -21.86 -44.27 17.37
N PRO A 4 -22.39 -44.86 16.28
CA PRO A 4 -22.27 -44.27 14.96
C PRO A 4 -22.99 -42.91 14.97
N LEU A 5 -22.31 -41.86 14.48
CA LEU A 5 -22.88 -40.54 14.29
C LEU A 5 -24.13 -40.66 13.41
N SER A 6 -25.31 -40.50 14.02
CA SER A 6 -26.59 -40.47 13.32
C SER A 6 -26.85 -39.06 12.83
N LEU A 7 -27.29 -38.89 11.59
CA LEU A 7 -27.64 -37.58 11.02
C LEU A 7 -28.78 -36.85 11.78
N ASN A 8 -29.48 -37.56 12.67
CA ASN A 8 -30.54 -36.99 13.51
C ASN A 8 -30.06 -36.54 14.90
N ASP A 9 -28.79 -36.74 15.24
CA ASP A 9 -28.22 -36.26 16.49
C ASP A 9 -28.04 -34.73 16.43
N PRO A 10 -28.52 -33.96 17.44
CA PRO A 10 -28.47 -32.50 17.42
C PRO A 10 -27.03 -31.95 17.32
N PHE A 11 -26.05 -32.65 17.87
CA PHE A 11 -24.64 -32.27 17.76
C PHE A 11 -24.13 -32.47 16.33
N THR A 12 -24.47 -33.59 15.69
CA THR A 12 -24.19 -33.85 14.27
C THR A 12 -24.85 -32.81 13.37
N LEU A 13 -26.12 -32.48 13.59
CA LEU A 13 -26.82 -31.42 12.85
C LEU A 13 -26.16 -30.05 13.03
N PHE A 14 -25.74 -29.71 14.26
CA PHE A 14 -25.01 -28.47 14.53
C PHE A 14 -23.69 -28.40 13.75
N ILE A 15 -22.89 -29.47 13.76
CA ILE A 15 -21.63 -29.53 13.01
C ILE A 15 -21.88 -29.37 11.51
N VAL A 16 -22.88 -30.08 10.96
CA VAL A 16 -23.22 -29.99 9.54
C VAL A 16 -23.65 -28.56 9.19
N ALA A 17 -24.53 -27.96 9.98
CA ALA A 17 -24.98 -26.58 9.76
C ALA A 17 -23.81 -25.59 9.83
N LEU A 18 -22.95 -25.69 10.85
CA LEU A 18 -21.77 -24.84 10.99
C LEU A 18 -20.80 -25.02 9.82
N ALA A 19 -20.53 -26.26 9.41
CA ALA A 19 -19.67 -26.56 8.27
C ALA A 19 -20.25 -25.99 6.97
N SER A 20 -21.57 -26.14 6.73
CA SER A 20 -22.25 -25.55 5.59
C SER A 20 -22.12 -24.02 5.58
N ILE A 21 -22.33 -23.35 6.72
CA ILE A 21 -22.16 -21.90 6.85
C ILE A 21 -20.72 -21.48 6.50
N LEU A 22 -19.72 -22.19 7.03
CA LEU A 22 -18.31 -21.90 6.76
C LEU A 22 -17.94 -22.12 5.29
N ILE A 23 -18.44 -23.19 4.66
CA ILE A 23 -18.19 -23.47 3.23
C ILE A 23 -18.84 -22.40 2.36
N VAL A 24 -20.10 -22.07 2.60
CA VAL A 24 -20.82 -21.04 1.83
C VAL A 24 -20.12 -19.68 2.02
N GLY A 25 -19.77 -19.32 3.24
CA GLY A 25 -19.02 -18.11 3.55
C GLY A 25 -17.68 -18.03 2.84
N TYR A 26 -16.92 -19.12 2.83
CA TYR A 26 -15.67 -19.23 2.09
C TYR A 26 -15.86 -18.99 0.59
N LEU A 27 -16.88 -19.60 -0.02
CA LEU A 27 -17.18 -19.43 -1.45
C LEU A 27 -17.57 -17.98 -1.78
N ILE A 28 -18.41 -17.36 -0.96
CA ILE A 28 -18.79 -15.95 -1.10
C ILE A 28 -17.55 -15.05 -0.95
N GLY A 29 -16.77 -15.24 0.11
CA GLY A 29 -15.55 -14.48 0.37
C GLY A 29 -14.56 -14.55 -0.79
N ARG A 30 -14.38 -15.74 -1.37
CA ARG A 30 -13.54 -15.96 -2.55
C ARG A 30 -14.06 -15.22 -3.79
N ALA A 31 -15.38 -15.27 -4.04
CA ALA A 31 -15.99 -14.55 -5.15
C ALA A 31 -15.84 -13.03 -5.01
N VAL A 32 -16.06 -12.50 -3.79
CA VAL A 32 -15.87 -11.08 -3.48
C VAL A 32 -14.41 -10.65 -3.65
N ASN A 33 -13.44 -11.41 -3.12
CA ASN A 33 -12.03 -11.08 -3.28
C ASN A 33 -11.59 -11.09 -4.75
N ARG A 34 -12.08 -12.05 -5.56
CA ARG A 34 -11.82 -12.08 -7.00
C ARG A 34 -12.41 -10.85 -7.71
N GLY A 35 -13.65 -10.47 -7.36
CA GLY A 35 -14.29 -9.26 -7.88
C GLY A 35 -13.51 -8.00 -7.52
N ARG A 36 -13.08 -7.87 -6.27
CA ARG A 36 -12.27 -6.73 -5.80
C ARG A 36 -10.89 -6.66 -6.46
N ALA A 37 -10.20 -7.80 -6.59
CA ALA A 37 -8.92 -7.86 -7.29
C ALA A 37 -9.05 -7.35 -8.74
N ARG A 38 -10.11 -7.79 -9.44
CA ARG A 38 -10.41 -7.32 -10.80
C ARG A 38 -10.74 -5.83 -10.83
N ALA A 39 -11.59 -5.35 -9.93
CA ALA A 39 -11.96 -3.94 -9.84
C ALA A 39 -10.74 -3.04 -9.58
N ILE A 40 -9.87 -3.41 -8.64
CA ILE A 40 -8.63 -2.68 -8.34
C ILE A 40 -7.68 -2.72 -9.54
N SER A 41 -7.57 -3.86 -10.22
CA SER A 41 -6.71 -3.98 -11.42
C SER A 41 -7.19 -3.06 -12.55
N ILE A 42 -8.51 -3.06 -12.84
CA ILE A 42 -9.12 -2.17 -13.83
C ILE A 42 -8.94 -0.71 -13.44
N TRP A 43 -9.14 -0.39 -12.15
CA TRP A 43 -8.94 0.96 -11.64
C TRP A 43 -7.49 1.42 -11.79
N LEU A 44 -6.51 0.55 -11.53
CA LEU A 44 -5.08 0.87 -11.53
C LEU A 44 -4.48 0.97 -12.94
N GLU A 45 -5.01 0.22 -13.90
CA GLU A 45 -4.49 0.10 -15.26
C GLU A 45 -4.30 1.46 -15.97
N PRO A 46 -5.29 2.39 -15.99
CA PRO A 46 -5.11 3.70 -16.61
C PRO A 46 -3.92 4.47 -16.05
N GLY A 47 -3.77 4.52 -14.72
CA GLY A 47 -2.65 5.19 -14.06
C GLY A 47 -1.31 4.57 -14.42
N MET A 48 -1.20 3.24 -14.39
CA MET A 48 0.06 2.56 -14.75
C MET A 48 0.44 2.77 -16.21
N ARG A 49 -0.53 2.83 -17.13
CA ARG A 49 -0.28 3.16 -18.55
C ARG A 49 0.28 4.58 -18.74
N THR A 50 -0.06 5.53 -17.87
CA THR A 50 0.50 6.90 -17.97
C THR A 50 2.01 6.97 -17.71
N LEU A 51 2.58 5.97 -17.02
CA LEU A 51 4.01 5.89 -16.73
C LEU A 51 4.84 5.46 -17.94
N GLY A 52 4.22 5.08 -19.06
CA GLY A 52 4.92 4.46 -20.18
C GLY A 52 5.30 3.00 -19.90
N GLY A 53 5.88 2.33 -20.89
CA GLY A 53 6.17 0.90 -20.79
C GLY A 53 4.92 0.01 -20.82
N MET A 54 5.10 -1.29 -20.59
CA MET A 54 4.00 -2.27 -20.56
C MET A 54 3.72 -2.71 -19.12
N PRO A 55 2.52 -2.49 -18.58
CA PRO A 55 2.15 -2.98 -17.25
C PRO A 55 2.01 -4.50 -17.27
N MET A 56 2.75 -5.18 -16.41
CA MET A 56 2.66 -6.62 -16.19
C MET A 56 2.01 -6.92 -14.84
N VAL A 57 0.89 -7.64 -14.87
CA VAL A 57 0.22 -8.11 -13.66
C VAL A 57 0.82 -9.44 -13.23
N GLN A 58 1.25 -9.53 -11.98
CA GLN A 58 1.76 -10.76 -11.37
C GLN A 58 0.93 -11.07 -10.12
N VAL A 59 0.36 -12.26 -10.07
CA VAL A 59 -0.33 -12.75 -8.88
C VAL A 59 0.74 -13.20 -7.88
N VAL A 60 0.72 -12.64 -6.68
CA VAL A 60 1.68 -13.02 -5.62
C VAL A 60 1.11 -14.16 -4.80
N ASN A 61 -0.14 -14.01 -4.34
CA ASN A 61 -0.89 -15.06 -3.66
C ASN A 61 -2.40 -14.77 -3.82
N ARG A 62 -3.27 -15.47 -3.09
CA ARG A 62 -4.74 -15.31 -3.21
C ARG A 62 -5.24 -13.94 -2.74
N THR A 63 -4.51 -13.28 -1.87
CA THR A 63 -4.87 -11.98 -1.27
C THR A 63 -3.93 -10.86 -1.72
N ALA A 64 -2.98 -11.12 -2.61
CA ALA A 64 -2.03 -10.11 -3.04
C ALA A 64 -1.64 -10.27 -4.50
N PHE A 65 -1.59 -9.15 -5.20
CA PHE A 65 -1.09 -9.08 -6.56
C PHE A 65 -0.26 -7.82 -6.73
N ARG A 66 0.59 -7.81 -7.75
CA ARG A 66 1.43 -6.67 -8.08
C ARG A 66 1.31 -6.34 -9.55
N VAL A 67 1.30 -5.05 -9.88
CA VAL A 67 1.39 -4.54 -11.24
C VAL A 67 2.74 -3.85 -11.37
N LYS A 68 3.62 -4.43 -12.19
CA LYS A 68 4.97 -3.93 -12.43
C LYS A 68 5.04 -3.31 -13.81
N VAL A 69 5.50 -2.06 -13.89
CA VAL A 69 5.87 -1.39 -15.13
C VAL A 69 7.38 -1.31 -15.17
N THR A 70 7.97 -2.01 -16.13
CA THR A 70 9.40 -1.90 -16.49
C THR A 70 9.57 -0.85 -17.57
N GLN A 71 10.73 -0.19 -17.60
CA GLN A 71 11.02 0.87 -18.58
C GLN A 71 9.97 2.00 -18.52
N ALA A 72 9.64 2.42 -17.30
CA ALA A 72 8.81 3.59 -17.09
C ALA A 72 9.53 4.84 -17.62
N ARG A 73 8.76 5.86 -18.01
CA ARG A 73 9.26 7.17 -18.41
C ARG A 73 9.96 7.84 -17.22
N ALA A 74 11.01 8.60 -17.51
CA ALA A 74 11.73 9.40 -16.52
C ALA A 74 10.74 10.23 -15.65
N PRO A 75 10.96 10.33 -14.32
CA PRO A 75 12.18 9.95 -13.58
C PRO A 75 12.24 8.48 -13.12
N PHE A 76 11.28 7.65 -13.52
CA PHE A 76 11.16 6.27 -13.05
C PHE A 76 12.00 5.30 -13.88
N ALA A 77 12.56 4.27 -13.24
CA ALA A 77 13.12 3.10 -13.89
C ALA A 77 12.11 1.94 -13.84
N VAL A 78 11.57 1.69 -12.64
CA VAL A 78 10.59 0.63 -12.37
C VAL A 78 9.54 1.14 -11.41
N VAL A 79 8.26 0.91 -11.71
CA VAL A 79 7.16 1.17 -10.78
C VAL A 79 6.41 -0.11 -10.50
N THR A 80 6.28 -0.47 -9.23
CA THR A 80 5.49 -1.63 -8.79
C THR A 80 4.38 -1.16 -7.86
N ALA A 81 3.13 -1.34 -8.28
CA ALA A 81 1.97 -1.19 -7.42
C ALA A 81 1.59 -2.57 -6.87
N SER A 82 1.80 -2.79 -5.57
CA SER A 82 1.42 -4.01 -4.86
C SER A 82 0.13 -3.77 -4.09
N VAL A 83 -0.81 -4.70 -4.19
CA VAL A 83 -2.11 -4.64 -3.52
C VAL A 83 -2.21 -5.81 -2.58
N VAL A 84 -2.62 -5.55 -1.34
CA VAL A 84 -2.92 -6.55 -0.33
C VAL A 84 -4.40 -6.43 0.04
N LEU A 85 -5.16 -7.45 -0.35
CA LEU A 85 -6.58 -7.61 -0.08
C LEU A 85 -6.78 -8.21 1.31
N LEU A 86 -7.83 -7.78 1.98
CA LEU A 86 -8.27 -8.44 3.20
C LEU A 86 -8.70 -9.88 2.92
N SER A 87 -8.42 -10.78 3.87
CA SER A 87 -8.86 -12.17 3.79
C SER A 87 -10.35 -12.25 4.08
N ARG A 88 -11.17 -12.35 3.02
CA ARG A 88 -12.63 -12.50 3.13
C ARG A 88 -13.07 -13.96 3.11
N GLU A 89 -12.13 -14.87 2.87
CA GLU A 89 -12.35 -16.32 2.82
C GLU A 89 -12.61 -16.93 4.21
N VAL A 90 -12.15 -16.26 5.27
CA VAL A 90 -12.30 -16.70 6.66
C VAL A 90 -13.35 -15.82 7.33
N LEU A 91 -14.60 -16.31 7.40
CA LEU A 91 -15.77 -15.55 7.89
C LEU A 91 -15.54 -14.82 9.23
N PRO A 92 -15.01 -15.46 10.29
CA PRO A 92 -14.78 -14.77 11.57
C PRO A 92 -13.79 -13.60 11.45
N VAL A 93 -12.73 -13.78 10.65
CA VAL A 93 -11.74 -12.72 10.38
C VAL A 93 -12.41 -11.61 9.59
N TRP A 94 -13.14 -11.94 8.53
CA TRP A 94 -13.81 -10.92 7.73
C TRP A 94 -14.80 -10.08 8.55
N LEU A 95 -15.57 -10.70 9.44
CA LEU A 95 -16.49 -10.00 10.33
C LEU A 95 -15.75 -9.06 11.29
N TRP A 96 -14.65 -9.53 11.87
CA TRP A 96 -13.80 -8.72 12.74
C TRP A 96 -13.22 -7.50 12.00
N GLU A 97 -12.65 -7.73 10.82
CA GLU A 97 -12.07 -6.68 9.96
C GLU A 97 -13.12 -5.67 9.49
N TRP A 98 -14.34 -6.14 9.23
CA TRP A 98 -15.47 -5.27 8.86
C TRP A 98 -15.88 -4.35 10.02
N ILE A 99 -15.94 -4.87 11.25
CA ILE A 99 -16.21 -4.08 12.46
C ILE A 99 -15.12 -3.01 12.67
N HIS A 100 -13.85 -3.35 12.42
CA HIS A 100 -12.72 -2.44 12.57
C HIS A 100 -12.50 -1.52 11.37
N ARG A 101 -13.37 -1.60 10.35
CA ARG A 101 -13.32 -0.80 9.10
C ARG A 101 -11.96 -0.90 8.41
N HIS A 102 -11.28 -2.03 8.55
CA HIS A 102 -10.05 -2.28 7.81
C HIS A 102 -10.36 -2.33 6.33
N SER A 103 -9.41 -1.89 5.51
CA SER A 103 -9.55 -1.82 4.06
C SER A 103 -8.38 -2.52 3.36
N ASP A 104 -8.56 -2.80 2.07
CA ASP A 104 -7.45 -3.32 1.26
C ASP A 104 -6.36 -2.24 1.16
N VAL A 105 -5.11 -2.66 1.22
CA VAL A 105 -3.96 -1.74 1.22
C VAL A 105 -3.27 -1.78 -0.14
N MET A 106 -2.86 -0.61 -0.62
CA MET A 106 -2.07 -0.45 -1.84
C MET A 106 -0.73 0.19 -1.52
N PHE A 107 0.35 -0.38 -2.07
CA PHE A 107 1.72 0.11 -1.96
C PHE A 107 2.27 0.42 -3.35
N PHE A 108 2.80 1.62 -3.53
CA PHE A 108 3.56 2.00 -4.71
C PHE A 108 5.04 2.01 -4.36
N HIS A 109 5.77 1.04 -4.90
CA HIS A 109 7.23 0.98 -4.84
C HIS A 109 7.78 1.56 -6.14
N LEU A 110 8.48 2.68 -6.03
CA LEU A 110 9.05 3.39 -7.16
C LEU A 110 10.58 3.31 -7.07
N THR A 111 11.18 2.73 -8.11
CA THR A 111 12.63 2.77 -8.32
C THR A 111 12.90 3.85 -9.35
N LEU A 112 13.65 4.87 -8.95
CA LEU A 112 14.03 5.99 -9.79
C LEU A 112 15.29 5.66 -10.60
N GLN A 113 15.50 6.37 -11.71
CA GLN A 113 16.71 6.22 -12.52
C GLN A 113 17.97 6.70 -11.77
N HIS A 114 17.81 7.69 -10.91
CA HIS A 114 18.86 8.21 -10.04
C HIS A 114 18.46 8.05 -8.57
N SER A 115 19.40 7.65 -7.72
CA SER A 115 19.14 7.51 -6.28
C SER A 115 18.87 8.88 -5.63
N PRO A 116 17.85 8.97 -4.76
CA PRO A 116 17.66 10.11 -3.88
C PRO A 116 18.90 10.36 -3.00
N ARG A 117 19.23 11.63 -2.75
CA ARG A 117 20.28 12.01 -1.80
C ARG A 117 19.79 12.13 -0.35
N ILE A 118 18.48 12.01 -0.14
CA ILE A 118 17.85 12.22 1.16
C ILE A 118 17.16 10.94 1.65
N GLY A 119 17.14 10.77 2.97
CA GLY A 119 16.34 9.77 3.67
C GLY A 119 15.21 10.44 4.44
N VAL A 120 13.96 10.21 4.03
CA VAL A 120 12.78 10.83 4.67
C VAL A 120 11.69 9.79 4.88
N GLU A 121 11.01 9.85 6.02
CA GLU A 121 9.88 8.97 6.36
C GLU A 121 8.73 9.83 6.89
N ILE A 122 7.64 9.90 6.13
CA ILE A 122 6.46 10.69 6.45
C ILE A 122 5.33 9.71 6.74
N VAL A 123 4.79 9.78 7.94
CA VAL A 123 3.85 8.77 8.45
C VAL A 123 2.64 9.42 9.08
N ASN A 124 1.49 8.78 8.92
CA ASN A 124 0.30 9.09 9.70
C ASN A 124 0.19 8.08 10.87
N PRO A 125 0.55 8.45 12.12
CA PRO A 125 0.56 7.51 13.23
C PRO A 125 -0.84 7.07 13.68
N THR A 126 -1.91 7.67 13.14
CA THR A 126 -3.29 7.22 13.40
C THR A 126 -3.62 5.92 12.66
N CYS A 127 -2.89 5.61 11.59
CA CYS A 127 -3.08 4.40 10.78
C CYS A 127 -2.03 3.33 11.12
N GLU A 128 -2.38 2.05 11.01
CA GLU A 128 -1.46 0.94 11.33
C GLU A 128 -0.16 0.98 10.51
N LEU A 129 -0.24 1.27 9.21
CA LEU A 129 0.92 1.36 8.33
C LEU A 129 1.83 2.54 8.69
N GLY A 130 1.25 3.67 9.12
CA GLY A 130 2.03 4.80 9.60
C GLY A 130 2.68 4.53 10.95
N ARG A 131 2.03 3.79 11.85
CA ARG A 131 2.67 3.29 13.09
C ARG A 131 3.87 2.38 12.79
N ARG A 132 3.75 1.50 11.80
CA ARG A 132 4.89 0.67 11.33
C ARG A 132 6.01 1.52 10.72
N GLY A 133 5.66 2.55 9.93
CA GLY A 133 6.65 3.50 9.41
C GLY A 133 7.36 4.28 10.51
N LYS A 134 6.63 4.74 11.53
CA LYS A 134 7.18 5.39 12.73
C LYS A 134 8.15 4.47 13.46
N ALA A 135 7.74 3.24 13.76
CA ALA A 135 8.61 2.26 14.42
C ALA A 135 9.88 1.98 13.59
N GLN A 136 9.78 1.99 12.27
CA GLN A 136 10.95 1.85 11.39
C GLN A 136 11.88 3.08 11.45
N ALA A 137 11.35 4.30 11.46
CA ALA A 137 12.15 5.51 11.64
C ALA A 137 12.87 5.52 12.99
N GLU A 138 12.17 5.12 14.05
CA GLU A 138 12.75 4.99 15.40
C GLU A 138 13.86 3.94 15.45
N HIS A 139 13.66 2.78 14.81
CA HIS A 139 14.69 1.75 14.69
C HIS A 139 15.93 2.22 13.92
N LEU A 140 15.74 3.06 12.90
CA LEU A 140 16.82 3.70 12.15
C LEU A 140 17.42 4.91 12.88
N GLN A 141 16.92 5.25 14.07
CA GLN A 141 17.33 6.41 14.87
C GLN A 141 17.19 7.75 14.12
N TRP A 142 16.21 7.84 13.22
CA TRP A 142 15.95 9.07 12.49
C TRP A 142 15.21 10.07 13.39
N PRO A 143 15.76 11.27 13.63
CA PRO A 143 15.07 12.28 14.41
C PRO A 143 13.75 12.72 13.75
N LEU A 144 12.77 13.03 14.61
CA LEU A 144 11.56 13.72 14.17
C LEU A 144 11.93 15.14 13.77
N ALA A 145 11.81 15.47 12.49
CA ALA A 145 12.16 16.79 12.00
C ALA A 145 11.00 17.78 12.24
N THR A 146 9.76 17.36 11.98
CA THR A 146 8.57 18.22 12.14
C THR A 146 7.26 17.41 12.06
N THR A 147 6.15 18.06 12.42
CA THR A 147 4.79 17.51 12.38
C THR A 147 3.82 18.51 11.75
N ARG A 148 2.91 18.05 10.89
CA ARG A 148 1.86 18.88 10.29
C ARG A 148 0.55 18.10 10.18
N GLY A 149 -0.49 18.58 10.87
CA GLY A 149 -1.76 17.87 10.94
C GLY A 149 -1.58 16.46 11.52
N ALA A 150 -2.03 15.44 10.79
CA ALA A 150 -1.86 14.04 11.18
C ALA A 150 -0.51 13.44 10.75
N TYR A 151 0.39 14.20 10.12
CA TYR A 151 1.64 13.67 9.55
C TYR A 151 2.85 14.02 10.40
N HIS A 152 3.70 13.02 10.62
CA HIS A 152 5.00 13.15 11.27
C HIS A 152 6.08 12.89 10.23
N LEU A 153 7.07 13.78 10.12
CA LEU A 153 8.21 13.62 9.21
C LEU A 153 9.48 13.34 10.01
N TYR A 154 10.10 12.21 9.70
CA TYR A 154 11.40 11.80 10.20
C TYR A 154 12.44 11.93 9.09
N CYS A 155 13.64 12.39 9.41
CA CYS A 155 14.72 12.56 8.45
C CYS A 155 16.00 11.86 8.92
N ALA A 156 16.75 11.28 7.99
CA ALA A 156 18.06 10.70 8.28
C ALA A 156 19.09 11.78 8.64
N GLU A 157 18.97 12.95 8.01
CA GLU A 157 19.84 14.10 8.28
C GLU A 157 19.38 14.80 9.56
N SER A 158 20.34 15.16 10.42
CA SER A 158 20.04 15.85 11.69
C SER A 158 19.62 17.30 11.50
N ASN A 159 19.92 17.91 10.35
CA ASN A 159 19.59 19.30 10.05
C ASN A 159 19.18 19.46 8.56
N PRO A 160 18.05 18.86 8.16
CA PRO A 160 17.58 18.96 6.79
C PRO A 160 17.17 20.40 6.47
N SER A 161 17.26 20.80 5.20
CA SER A 161 16.77 22.13 4.79
C SER A 161 15.28 22.29 5.13
N ASP A 162 14.95 23.23 6.01
CA ASP A 162 13.57 23.52 6.45
C ASP A 162 12.61 23.69 5.27
N HIS A 163 13.06 24.36 4.20
CA HIS A 163 12.27 24.59 2.99
C HIS A 163 11.99 23.32 2.19
N LEU A 164 12.87 22.31 2.22
CA LEU A 164 12.62 21.01 1.59
C LEU A 164 11.61 20.21 2.40
N VAL A 165 11.78 20.19 3.71
CA VAL A 165 10.90 19.49 4.67
C VAL A 165 9.48 20.04 4.62
N ASP A 166 9.32 21.36 4.66
CA ASP A 166 8.02 22.02 4.56
C ASP A 166 7.34 21.77 3.21
N ARG A 167 8.10 21.77 2.10
CA ARG A 167 7.55 21.42 0.78
C ARG A 167 6.99 20.00 0.72
N PHE A 168 7.70 19.02 1.28
CA PHE A 168 7.20 17.63 1.32
C PHE A 168 5.95 17.50 2.17
N LEU A 169 5.96 18.05 3.38
CA LEU A 169 4.80 17.98 4.25
C LEU A 169 3.61 18.75 3.70
N THR A 170 3.80 19.92 3.12
CA THR A 170 2.74 20.69 2.45
C THR A 170 2.15 19.88 1.29
N HIS A 171 2.99 19.27 0.45
CA HIS A 171 2.51 18.46 -0.68
C HIS A 171 1.70 17.23 -0.26
N ILE A 172 1.96 16.67 0.92
CA ILE A 172 1.24 15.50 1.45
C ILE A 172 0.02 15.90 2.28
N ALA A 173 0.16 16.88 3.17
CA ALA A 173 -0.90 17.31 4.08
C ALA A 173 -2.04 18.03 3.34
N ASP A 174 -1.72 18.78 2.29
CA ASP A 174 -2.71 19.53 1.51
C ASP A 174 -3.28 18.67 0.35
N ALA A 175 -2.78 17.44 0.17
CA ALA A 175 -3.29 16.52 -0.84
C ALA A 175 -4.61 15.89 -0.44
N ARG A 176 -5.43 15.58 -1.45
CA ARG A 176 -6.70 14.85 -1.28
C ARG A 176 -6.50 13.35 -1.05
N TYR A 177 -5.35 12.84 -1.46
CA TYR A 177 -4.93 11.46 -1.25
C TYR A 177 -4.27 11.44 0.12
N MET A 178 -4.82 10.72 1.09
CA MET A 178 -4.26 10.65 2.45
C MET A 178 -3.29 9.46 2.52
N PRO A 179 -2.00 9.58 2.13
CA PRO A 179 -1.09 8.45 2.24
C PRO A 179 -0.94 8.04 3.70
N HIS A 180 -0.93 6.75 3.99
CA HIS A 180 -0.67 6.28 5.35
C HIS A 180 0.83 6.37 5.69
N ARG A 181 1.68 6.25 4.66
CA ARG A 181 3.13 6.23 4.75
C ARG A 181 3.76 6.66 3.42
N VAL A 182 4.79 7.50 3.51
CA VAL A 182 5.68 7.87 2.40
C VAL A 182 7.13 7.72 2.88
N ALA A 183 7.85 6.77 2.31
CA ALA A 183 9.27 6.55 2.60
C ALA A 183 10.10 6.91 1.38
N ILE A 184 11.15 7.70 1.56
CA ILE A 184 12.16 8.03 0.55
C ILE A 184 13.51 7.54 1.07
N ARG A 185 14.23 6.78 0.25
CA ARG A 185 15.50 6.11 0.58
C ARG A 185 16.48 6.19 -0.60
N ALA A 186 17.78 6.13 -0.27
CA ALA A 186 18.84 6.04 -1.28
C ALA A 186 18.86 4.67 -1.98
N ASP A 187 18.52 3.60 -1.25
CA ASP A 187 18.45 2.23 -1.77
C ASP A 187 17.11 1.92 -2.42
N ALA A 188 17.14 1.07 -3.45
CA ALA A 188 15.92 0.62 -4.12
C ALA A 188 15.09 -0.31 -3.20
N PRO A 189 13.75 -0.15 -3.14
CA PRO A 189 12.94 0.86 -3.81
C PRO A 189 13.10 2.25 -3.19
N HIS A 190 13.43 3.24 -4.04
CA HIS A 190 13.76 4.60 -3.61
C HIS A 190 12.59 5.34 -2.98
N VAL A 191 11.36 5.09 -3.44
CA VAL A 191 10.15 5.70 -2.88
C VAL A 191 9.11 4.61 -2.63
N LEU A 192 8.52 4.62 -1.44
CA LEU A 192 7.39 3.79 -1.07
C LEU A 192 6.25 4.71 -0.63
N VAL A 193 5.08 4.55 -1.25
CA VAL A 193 3.86 5.26 -0.86
C VAL A 193 2.77 4.23 -0.58
N SER A 194 2.09 4.31 0.56
CA SER A 194 1.00 3.38 0.90
C SER A 194 -0.32 4.09 1.16
N PHE A 195 -1.42 3.45 0.77
CA PHE A 195 -2.79 3.96 0.95
C PHE A 195 -3.75 2.85 1.37
N ALA A 196 -4.82 3.23 2.06
CA ALA A 196 -6.04 2.45 2.07
C ALA A 196 -6.77 2.61 0.74
N PHE A 197 -7.10 1.50 0.07
CA PHE A 197 -7.81 1.54 -1.22
C PHE A 197 -9.18 2.22 -1.10
N SER A 198 -9.87 2.08 0.04
CA SER A 198 -11.15 2.75 0.29
C SER A 198 -11.09 4.27 0.22
N GLU A 199 -9.93 4.86 0.52
CA GLU A 199 -9.71 6.31 0.49
C GLU A 199 -9.41 6.80 -0.93
N ILE A 200 -8.71 5.99 -1.74
CA ILE A 200 -8.27 6.39 -3.08
C ILE A 200 -9.19 5.93 -4.23
N GLN A 201 -10.07 4.95 -4.01
CA GLN A 201 -10.91 4.35 -5.06
C GLN A 201 -11.87 5.33 -5.76
N HIS A 202 -12.20 6.45 -5.10
CA HIS A 202 -13.10 7.47 -5.64
C HIS A 202 -12.40 8.44 -6.61
N PHE A 203 -11.06 8.40 -6.67
CA PHE A 203 -10.27 9.23 -7.57
C PHE A 203 -9.79 8.43 -8.77
N SER A 204 -9.34 9.13 -9.82
CA SER A 204 -8.70 8.48 -10.96
C SER A 204 -7.30 8.00 -10.60
N SER A 205 -6.95 6.77 -10.96
CA SER A 205 -5.58 6.26 -10.79
C SER A 205 -4.56 7.08 -11.57
N ALA A 206 -4.93 7.67 -12.70
CA ALA A 206 -4.05 8.58 -13.45
C ALA A 206 -3.76 9.87 -12.69
N GLU A 207 -4.73 10.39 -11.93
CA GLU A 207 -4.50 11.57 -11.08
C GLU A 207 -3.63 11.23 -9.88
N LEU A 208 -3.83 10.06 -9.27
CA LEU A 208 -2.97 9.57 -8.19
C LEU A 208 -1.52 9.40 -8.67
N ILE A 209 -1.30 8.74 -9.81
CA ILE A 209 0.03 8.56 -10.38
C ILE A 209 0.67 9.91 -10.75
N ARG A 210 -0.12 10.88 -11.23
CA ARG A 210 0.37 12.24 -11.48
C ARG A 210 0.80 12.93 -10.18
N TRP A 211 0.03 12.80 -9.10
CA TRP A 211 0.40 13.30 -7.79
C TRP A 211 1.69 12.63 -7.26
N ILE A 212 1.81 11.30 -7.38
CA ILE A 212 3.06 10.59 -7.03
C ILE A 212 4.24 11.11 -7.86
N THR A 213 4.02 11.38 -9.16
CA THR A 213 5.05 11.94 -10.03
C THR A 213 5.48 13.33 -9.61
N GLN A 214 4.54 14.17 -9.15
CA GLN A 214 4.84 15.49 -8.59
C GLN A 214 5.64 15.38 -7.29
N LEU A 215 5.26 14.46 -6.39
CA LEU A 215 6.02 14.17 -5.17
C LEU A 215 7.47 13.78 -5.49
N VAL A 216 7.68 12.88 -6.46
CA VAL A 216 9.03 12.45 -6.85
C VAL A 216 9.87 13.58 -7.44
N ARG A 217 9.27 14.53 -8.16
CA ARG A 217 9.98 15.70 -8.69
C ARG A 217 10.48 16.66 -7.61
N LEU A 218 9.96 16.57 -6.39
CA LEU A 218 10.47 17.34 -5.25
C LEU A 218 11.74 16.72 -4.64
N ILE A 219 12.08 15.48 -5.01
CA ILE A 219 13.21 14.75 -4.43
C ILE A 219 14.51 15.22 -5.09
N PRO A 220 15.51 15.66 -4.30
CA PRO A 220 16.84 15.93 -4.82
C PRO A 220 17.50 14.61 -5.24
N LEU A 221 17.73 14.47 -6.54
CA LEU A 221 18.39 13.32 -7.16
C LEU A 221 19.91 13.56 -7.24
N GLY A 222 20.70 12.50 -7.20
CA GLY A 222 22.12 12.61 -7.55
C GLY A 222 22.33 12.81 -9.05
N GLU A 223 23.15 13.79 -9.44
CA GLU A 223 23.68 13.87 -10.81
C GLU A 223 24.59 12.67 -11.11
N GLU A 224 24.65 12.27 -12.39
CA GLU A 224 25.58 11.25 -12.89
C GLU A 224 26.99 11.52 -12.37
N GLY A 225 27.49 10.62 -11.54
CA GLY A 225 28.92 10.41 -11.46
C GLY A 225 29.38 9.99 -12.85
N LYS A 226 29.98 10.93 -13.60
CA LYS A 226 31.01 10.61 -14.58
C LYS A 226 32.05 9.78 -13.83
N HIS A 227 31.93 8.47 -13.88
CA HIS A 227 33.07 7.61 -13.62
C HIS A 227 34.05 7.82 -14.77
N VAL A 228 35.08 8.59 -14.44
CA VAL A 228 36.37 8.69 -15.12
C VAL A 228 36.95 7.29 -15.37
#